data_AF-A0A7C6WE19-F1
#
_entry.id   AF-A0A7C6WE19-F1
#
_cell.length_a   1.000
_cell.length_b   1.000
_cell.length_c   1.000
_cell.angle_alpha   90.00
_cell.angle_beta   90.00
_cell.angle_gamma   90.00
#
_symmetry.space_group_name_H-M   'P 1'
#
loop_
_entity.id
_entity.type
_entity.pdbx_description
1 polymer ?
#
loop_
_entity_poly.entity_id
_entity_poly.type
_entity_poly.pdbx_seq_one_letter_code
_entity_poly.pdbx_strand_id
1 'polypeptide(L)'
;IKDFQIELELTETQELVRSTSSIETLIRLREHGFDVAIDDFGKGYSSLSSLHMFPASTFKIDSYFSQQLDEDSNVIHIIEGVIVFAHKQGIKVLFEGIENKTVDQKIRAIDSDYGQGYYYSRPIHQDKILEFYQNNDGYIFKNKKAKLKSVLE
;
A
#
# COMPACT_ATOMS: atom_id res chain seq x y z
N ILE A 1 -0.12 11.60 20.18
CA ILE A 1 -0.80 11.26 18.91
C ILE A 1 -0.96 9.74 18.90
N LYS A 2 -2.05 9.21 19.45
CA LYS A 2 -2.30 7.76 19.53
C LYS A 2 -3.68 7.35 18.99
N ASP A 3 -4.47 8.32 18.54
CA ASP A 3 -5.86 8.13 18.13
C ASP A 3 -6.12 8.35 16.63
N PHE A 4 -5.10 8.80 15.86
CA PHE A 4 -5.15 8.91 14.40
C PHE A 4 -3.87 8.34 13.79
N GLN A 5 -4.01 7.35 12.91
CA GLN A 5 -2.91 6.81 12.11
C GLN A 5 -2.89 7.57 10.78
N ILE A 6 -1.82 8.31 10.52
CA ILE A 6 -1.63 9.07 9.28
C ILE A 6 -0.48 8.43 8.51
N GLU A 7 -0.74 8.08 7.25
CA GLU A 7 0.27 7.59 6.32
C GLU A 7 0.63 8.69 5.33
N LEU A 8 1.92 8.90 5.11
CA LEU A 8 2.46 9.84 4.13
C LEU A 8 2.88 9.07 2.90
N GLU A 9 2.21 9.31 1.77
CA GLU A 9 2.54 8.69 0.49
C GLU A 9 3.58 9.54 -0.26
N LEU A 10 4.65 8.90 -0.71
CA LEU A 10 5.75 9.55 -1.42
C LEU A 10 5.99 8.83 -2.72
N THR A 11 5.82 9.53 -3.83
CA THR A 11 6.15 9.00 -5.16
C THR A 11 7.63 8.62 -5.23
N GLU A 12 7.88 7.41 -5.73
CA GLU A 12 9.22 6.88 -5.91
C GLU A 12 10.05 7.78 -6.84
N THR A 13 11.12 8.41 -6.33
CA THR A 13 12.04 9.21 -7.13
C THR A 13 13.50 8.91 -6.76
N GLN A 14 14.43 9.06 -7.72
CA GLN A 14 15.86 8.85 -7.45
C GLN A 14 16.39 9.78 -6.36
N GLU A 15 15.87 11.00 -6.26
CA GLU A 15 16.31 11.99 -5.27
C GLU A 15 15.87 11.61 -3.86
N LEU A 16 14.61 11.18 -3.71
CA LEU A 16 14.06 10.72 -2.43
C LEU A 16 14.89 9.58 -1.82
N VAL A 17 15.30 8.64 -2.66
CA VAL A 17 15.95 7.40 -2.25
C VAL A 17 17.47 7.57 -2.02
N ARG A 18 18.08 8.64 -2.54
CA ARG A 18 19.52 8.93 -2.39
C ARG A 18 19.84 10.03 -1.38
N SER A 19 18.86 10.83 -1.00
CA SER A 19 19.07 11.96 -0.08
C SER A 19 19.09 11.49 1.38
N THR A 20 20.27 11.52 2.01
CA THR A 20 20.43 11.21 3.43
C THR A 20 19.55 12.09 4.32
N SER A 21 19.42 13.38 4.00
CA SER A 21 18.57 14.31 4.77
C SER A 21 17.09 13.99 4.64
N SER A 22 16.64 13.50 3.47
CA SER A 22 15.28 13.02 3.28
C SER A 22 15.02 11.78 4.13
N ILE A 23 15.93 10.80 4.12
CA ILE A 23 15.82 9.58 4.93
C ILE A 23 15.76 9.94 6.43
N GLU A 24 16.65 10.81 6.93
CA GLU A 24 16.63 11.25 8.32
C GLU A 24 15.30 11.92 8.71
N THR A 25 14.74 12.73 7.80
CA THR A 25 13.44 13.38 8.03
C THR A 25 12.32 12.35 8.13
N LEU A 26 12.32 11.34 7.24
CA LEU A 26 11.32 10.28 7.26
C LEU A 26 11.44 9.40 8.52
N ILE A 27 12.66 9.09 8.96
CA ILE A 27 12.88 8.39 10.23
C ILE A 27 12.27 9.18 11.38
N ARG A 28 12.53 10.50 11.46
CA ARG A 28 11.93 11.35 12.50
C ARG A 28 10.41 11.37 12.43
N LEU A 29 9.81 11.40 11.24
CA LEU A 29 8.35 11.33 11.10
C LEU A 29 7.80 9.99 11.61
N ARG A 30 8.48 8.87 11.31
CA ARG A 30 8.12 7.55 11.86
C ARG A 30 8.20 7.51 13.39
N GLU A 31 9.24 8.11 13.97
CA GLU A 31 9.38 8.24 15.44
C GLU A 31 8.24 9.06 16.08
N HIS A 32 7.62 9.97 15.32
CA HIS A 32 6.45 10.74 15.75
C HIS A 32 5.11 10.04 15.48
N GLY A 33 5.14 8.82 14.95
CA GLY A 33 3.96 7.97 14.76
C GLY A 33 3.30 8.05 13.38
N PHE A 34 3.95 8.68 12.40
CA PHE A 34 3.49 8.61 11.01
C PHE A 34 3.89 7.29 10.37
N ASP A 35 3.04 6.75 9.50
CA ASP A 35 3.45 5.74 8.52
C ASP A 35 3.96 6.44 7.26
N VAL A 36 4.80 5.74 6.50
CA VAL A 36 5.35 6.23 5.24
C VAL A 36 5.13 5.17 4.18
N ALA A 37 4.47 5.52 3.10
CA ALA A 37 4.27 4.65 1.94
C ALA A 37 5.13 5.13 0.77
N ILE A 38 5.70 4.17 0.03
CA ILE A 38 6.26 4.46 -1.30
C ILE A 38 5.14 4.26 -2.31
N ASP A 39 4.79 5.34 -2.99
CA ASP A 39 3.79 5.39 -4.04
C ASP A 39 4.42 5.10 -5.41
N ASP A 40 3.62 4.60 -6.35
CA ASP A 40 4.07 4.24 -7.69
C ASP A 40 5.23 3.21 -7.73
N PHE A 41 5.29 2.30 -6.75
CA PHE A 41 6.40 1.37 -6.60
C PHE A 41 6.56 0.47 -7.84
N GLY A 42 7.78 0.45 -8.39
CA GLY A 42 8.14 -0.40 -9.53
C GLY A 42 8.25 0.34 -10.86
N LYS A 43 8.08 1.67 -10.90
CA LYS A 43 8.35 2.51 -12.08
C LYS A 43 9.84 2.77 -12.35
N GLY A 44 10.74 2.27 -11.50
CA GLY A 44 12.14 2.04 -11.87
C GLY A 44 13.18 3.00 -11.30
N TYR A 45 12.94 3.59 -10.12
CA TYR A 45 13.87 4.55 -9.52
C TYR A 45 14.63 3.98 -8.31
N SER A 46 14.15 2.90 -7.70
CA SER A 46 14.69 2.25 -6.51
C SER A 46 15.35 0.93 -6.87
N SER A 47 16.62 0.81 -6.52
CA SER A 47 17.23 -0.51 -6.38
C SER A 47 16.79 -1.15 -5.06
N LEU A 48 16.70 -2.48 -5.01
CA LEU A 48 16.52 -3.22 -3.74
C LEU A 48 17.53 -2.79 -2.66
N SER A 49 18.75 -2.47 -3.09
CA SER A 49 19.81 -1.96 -2.22
C SER A 49 19.52 -0.59 -1.62
N SER A 50 18.69 0.25 -2.22
CA SER A 50 18.36 1.55 -1.64
C SER A 50 17.12 1.48 -0.75
N LEU A 51 16.21 0.55 -1.03
CA LEU A 51 14.99 0.34 -0.24
C LEU A 51 15.26 -0.15 1.19
N HIS A 52 16.36 -0.86 1.44
CA HIS A 52 16.67 -1.34 2.79
C HIS A 52 16.93 -0.22 3.81
N MET A 53 17.33 0.97 3.36
CA MET A 53 17.55 2.15 4.23
C MET A 53 16.30 3.01 4.36
N PHE A 54 15.34 2.84 3.45
CA PHE A 54 14.16 3.68 3.41
C PHE A 54 13.16 3.19 4.47
N PRO A 55 12.68 4.07 5.38
CA PRO A 55 11.86 3.65 6.51
C PRO A 55 10.38 3.48 6.12
N ALA A 56 10.12 2.75 5.03
CA ALA A 56 8.78 2.48 4.52
C ALA A 56 7.99 1.57 5.48
N SER A 57 6.70 1.83 5.53
CA SER A 57 5.68 1.01 6.19
C SER A 57 4.86 0.23 5.17
N THR A 58 4.68 0.82 3.99
CA THR A 58 3.87 0.28 2.91
C THR A 58 4.55 0.50 1.56
N PHE A 59 4.51 -0.49 0.67
CA PHE A 59 4.74 -0.32 -0.76
C PHE A 59 3.41 -0.35 -1.49
N LYS A 60 3.13 0.68 -2.29
CA LYS A 60 1.96 0.76 -3.15
C LYS A 60 2.38 0.37 -4.56
N ILE A 61 2.00 -0.84 -4.96
CA ILE A 61 2.27 -1.39 -6.29
C ILE A 61 1.37 -0.67 -7.28
N ASP A 62 1.99 0.01 -8.24
CA ASP A 62 1.30 0.84 -9.22
C ASP A 62 0.26 0.05 -10.04
N SER A 63 -0.80 0.74 -10.44
CA SER A 63 -1.89 0.21 -11.28
C SER A 63 -1.43 -0.38 -12.62
N TYR A 64 -0.25 -0.01 -13.13
CA TYR A 64 0.34 -0.68 -14.30
C TYR A 64 0.44 -2.19 -14.08
N PHE A 65 0.90 -2.62 -12.90
CA PHE A 65 1.07 -4.04 -12.61
C PHE A 65 -0.25 -4.79 -12.50
N SER A 66 -1.29 -4.16 -11.92
CA SER A 66 -2.61 -4.79 -11.83
C SER A 66 -3.22 -5.04 -13.21
N GLN A 67 -3.01 -4.13 -14.16
CA GLN A 67 -3.43 -4.28 -15.56
C GLN A 67 -2.67 -5.41 -16.26
N GLN A 68 -1.37 -5.55 -15.97
CA GLN A 68 -0.54 -6.60 -16.57
C GLN A 68 -0.82 -8.01 -16.03
N LEU A 69 -1.41 -8.14 -14.84
CA LEU A 69 -1.73 -9.46 -14.26
C LEU A 69 -2.69 -10.30 -15.12
N ASP A 70 -3.48 -9.69 -15.99
CA ASP A 70 -4.36 -10.40 -16.93
C ASP A 70 -3.67 -10.77 -18.26
N GLU A 71 -2.55 -10.12 -18.58
CA GLU A 71 -1.88 -10.21 -19.89
C GLU A 71 -0.58 -11.04 -19.85
N ASP A 72 0.21 -10.94 -18.78
CA ASP A 72 1.53 -11.58 -18.67
C ASP A 72 1.68 -12.38 -17.36
N SER A 73 1.78 -13.69 -17.51
CA SER A 73 1.98 -14.62 -16.38
C SER A 73 3.36 -14.50 -15.73
N ASN A 74 4.33 -13.80 -16.33
CA ASN A 74 5.64 -13.59 -15.69
C ASN A 74 5.63 -12.43 -14.69
N VAL A 75 4.77 -11.43 -14.90
CA VAL A 75 4.66 -10.27 -14.02
C VAL A 75 4.28 -10.68 -12.60
N ILE A 76 3.41 -11.70 -12.46
CA ILE A 76 3.00 -12.20 -11.13
C ILE A 76 4.18 -12.73 -10.30
N HIS A 77 5.16 -13.40 -10.94
CA HIS A 77 6.33 -13.94 -10.25
C HIS A 77 7.27 -12.83 -9.75
N ILE A 78 7.40 -11.74 -10.52
CA ILE A 78 8.18 -10.57 -10.12
C ILE A 78 7.54 -9.95 -8.87
N ILE A 79 6.22 -9.76 -8.90
CA ILE A 79 5.53 -9.12 -7.79
C ILE A 79 5.51 -10.01 -6.55
N GLU A 80 5.36 -11.33 -6.71
CA GLU A 80 5.49 -12.27 -5.59
C GLU A 80 6.86 -12.11 -4.89
N GLY A 81 7.94 -11.99 -5.66
CA GLY A 81 9.27 -11.70 -5.12
C GLY A 81 9.35 -10.39 -4.35
N VAL A 82 8.71 -9.33 -4.85
CA VAL A 82 8.59 -8.03 -4.18
C VAL A 82 7.82 -8.15 -2.86
N ILE A 83 6.71 -8.88 -2.84
CA ILE A 83 5.89 -9.09 -1.63
C ILE A 83 6.71 -9.83 -0.57
N VAL A 84 7.38 -10.92 -0.96
CA VAL A 84 8.24 -11.67 -0.04
C VAL A 84 9.34 -10.77 0.54
N PHE A 85 9.98 -9.95 -0.29
CA PHE A 85 10.98 -8.99 0.19
C PHE A 85 10.38 -7.98 1.18
N ALA A 86 9.26 -7.35 0.82
CA ALA A 86 8.59 -6.35 1.66
C ALA A 86 8.24 -6.94 3.04
N HIS A 87 7.61 -8.12 3.07
CA HIS A 87 7.25 -8.79 4.31
C HIS A 87 8.47 -9.16 5.16
N LYS A 88 9.61 -9.55 4.55
CA LYS A 88 10.86 -9.79 5.28
C LYS A 88 11.44 -8.53 5.91
N GLN A 89 11.15 -7.36 5.35
CA GLN A 89 11.50 -6.06 5.93
C GLN A 89 10.43 -5.52 6.90
N GLY A 90 9.32 -6.26 7.12
CA GLY A 90 8.20 -5.78 7.93
C GLY A 90 7.35 -4.70 7.24
N ILE A 91 7.50 -4.54 5.93
CA ILE A 91 6.77 -3.59 5.08
C ILE A 91 5.53 -4.30 4.53
N LYS A 92 4.39 -3.61 4.53
CA LYS A 92 3.14 -4.11 3.95
C LYS A 92 3.06 -3.78 2.47
N VAL A 93 2.24 -4.51 1.72
CA VAL A 93 2.02 -4.28 0.29
C VAL A 93 0.56 -3.96 0.02
N LEU A 94 0.34 -2.82 -0.62
CA LEU A 94 -0.95 -2.39 -1.18
C LEU A 94 -0.87 -2.46 -2.70
N PHE A 95 -1.86 -3.07 -3.33
CA PHE A 95 -1.99 -3.10 -4.78
C PHE A 95 -3.02 -2.07 -5.26
N GLU A 96 -2.65 -1.24 -6.22
CA GLU A 96 -3.51 -0.21 -6.78
C GLU A 96 -4.18 -0.64 -8.09
N GLY A 97 -5.23 0.07 -8.48
CA GLY A 97 -5.90 -0.13 -9.77
C GLY A 97 -6.60 -1.48 -9.92
N ILE A 98 -7.18 -2.02 -8.85
CA ILE A 98 -7.94 -3.28 -8.93
C ILE A 98 -9.33 -3.02 -9.50
N GLU A 99 -9.59 -3.49 -10.72
CA GLU A 99 -10.85 -3.22 -11.42
C GLU A 99 -11.79 -4.42 -11.50
N ASN A 100 -11.30 -5.64 -11.28
CA ASN A 100 -12.11 -6.84 -11.42
C ASN A 100 -11.76 -7.92 -10.38
N LYS A 101 -12.67 -8.89 -10.23
CA LYS A 101 -12.57 -10.00 -9.27
C LYS A 101 -11.39 -10.93 -9.55
N THR A 102 -11.02 -11.12 -10.82
CA THR A 102 -9.91 -11.99 -11.20
C THR A 102 -8.59 -11.43 -10.67
N VAL A 103 -8.37 -10.12 -10.82
CA VAL A 103 -7.17 -9.45 -10.29
C VAL A 103 -7.16 -9.49 -8.76
N ASP A 104 -8.29 -9.20 -8.08
CA ASP A 104 -8.42 -9.35 -6.61
C ASP A 104 -8.00 -10.76 -6.13
N GLN A 105 -8.48 -11.80 -6.79
CA GLN A 105 -8.14 -13.18 -6.45
C GLN A 105 -6.65 -13.49 -6.63
N LYS A 106 -6.03 -12.99 -7.72
CA LYS A 106 -4.60 -13.17 -7.99
C LYS A 106 -3.74 -12.49 -6.92
N ILE A 107 -4.01 -11.23 -6.59
CA ILE A 107 -3.19 -10.48 -5.61
C ILE A 107 -3.32 -11.05 -4.19
N ARG A 108 -4.50 -11.58 -3.83
CA ARG A 108 -4.69 -12.31 -2.57
C ARG A 108 -3.92 -13.61 -2.52
N ALA A 109 -3.85 -14.34 -3.64
CA ALA A 109 -3.14 -15.61 -3.72
C ALA A 109 -1.62 -15.46 -3.51
N ILE A 110 -1.08 -14.28 -3.85
CA ILE A 110 0.33 -13.93 -3.62
C ILE A 110 0.56 -13.14 -2.31
N ASP A 111 -0.41 -13.19 -1.38
CA ASP A 111 -0.35 -12.59 -0.03
C ASP A 111 -0.20 -11.05 0.01
N SER A 112 -0.78 -10.33 -0.95
CA SER A 112 -0.93 -8.88 -0.83
C SER A 112 -1.74 -8.50 0.42
N ASP A 113 -1.27 -7.51 1.19
CA ASP A 113 -1.92 -7.10 2.45
C ASP A 113 -3.19 -6.27 2.21
N TYR A 114 -3.19 -5.45 1.16
CA TYR A 114 -4.27 -4.52 0.82
C TYR A 114 -4.48 -4.39 -0.69
N GLY A 115 -5.67 -3.96 -1.08
CA GLY A 115 -5.99 -3.66 -2.47
C GLY A 115 -6.90 -2.45 -2.57
N GLN A 116 -6.68 -1.67 -3.61
CA GLN A 116 -7.39 -0.44 -3.88
C GLN A 116 -7.77 -0.39 -5.36
N GLY A 117 -9.00 0.00 -5.65
CA GLY A 117 -9.47 0.17 -7.02
C GLY A 117 -10.98 0.08 -7.15
N TYR A 118 -11.45 0.29 -8.38
CA TYR A 118 -12.87 0.38 -8.70
C TYR A 118 -13.65 -0.91 -8.50
N TYR A 119 -12.96 -2.05 -8.37
CA TYR A 119 -13.58 -3.30 -7.94
C TYR A 119 -14.21 -3.18 -6.54
N TYR A 120 -13.59 -2.44 -5.63
CA TYR A 120 -14.12 -2.19 -4.28
C TYR A 120 -15.05 -0.99 -4.27
N SER A 121 -14.54 0.14 -4.76
CA SER A 121 -15.29 1.38 -4.85
C SER A 121 -14.56 2.41 -5.70
N ARG A 122 -15.32 3.32 -6.30
CA ARG A 122 -14.77 4.57 -6.83
C ARG A 122 -14.48 5.54 -5.69
N PRO A 123 -13.63 6.56 -5.88
CA PRO A 123 -13.49 7.66 -4.94
C PRO A 123 -14.84 8.21 -4.51
N ILE A 124 -15.04 8.31 -3.20
CA ILE A 124 -16.33 8.63 -2.59
C ILE A 124 -16.26 10.06 -2.05
N HIS A 125 -17.34 10.81 -2.21
CA HIS A 125 -17.45 12.13 -1.59
C HIS A 125 -17.52 12.00 -0.06
N GLN A 126 -16.99 13.00 0.66
CA GLN A 126 -16.76 12.90 2.11
C GLN A 126 -18.04 12.61 2.93
N ASP A 127 -19.19 13.11 2.50
CA ASP A 127 -20.50 12.92 3.13
C ASP A 127 -21.02 11.48 3.05
N LYS A 128 -20.44 10.67 2.16
CA LYS A 128 -20.78 9.26 1.94
C LYS A 128 -19.80 8.28 2.58
N ILE A 129 -18.70 8.75 3.18
CA ILE A 129 -17.68 7.87 3.78
C ILE A 129 -18.27 7.02 4.92
N LEU A 130 -19.04 7.63 5.82
CA LEU A 130 -19.60 6.92 6.98
C LEU A 130 -20.60 5.84 6.55
N GLU A 131 -21.49 6.19 5.60
CA GLU A 131 -22.46 5.27 5.01
C GLU A 131 -21.74 4.11 4.31
N PHE A 132 -20.72 4.40 3.50
CA PHE A 132 -19.93 3.39 2.83
C PHE A 132 -19.25 2.44 3.81
N TYR A 133 -18.61 2.97 4.87
CA TYR A 133 -17.91 2.16 5.86
C TYR A 133 -18.86 1.19 6.59
N GLN A 134 -20.02 1.68 7.03
CA GLN A 134 -21.02 0.88 7.74
C GLN A 134 -21.58 -0.27 6.89
N ASN A 135 -21.66 -0.07 5.57
CA ASN A 135 -22.26 -1.03 4.65
C ASN A 135 -21.26 -2.03 4.04
N ASN A 136 -19.95 -1.78 4.13
CA ASN A 136 -18.94 -2.55 3.38
C ASN A 136 -17.85 -3.21 4.26
N ASP A 137 -17.99 -3.22 5.59
CA ASP A 137 -17.14 -3.90 6.58
C ASP A 137 -15.61 -3.62 6.53
N GLY A 138 -15.16 -2.71 5.66
CA GLY A 138 -13.75 -2.41 5.40
C GLY A 138 -13.04 -3.55 4.66
N TYR A 139 -12.52 -3.28 3.46
CA TYR A 139 -11.75 -4.25 2.69
C TYR A 139 -10.29 -4.30 3.17
N ILE A 140 -10.00 -5.13 4.18
CA ILE A 140 -8.62 -5.49 4.57
C ILE A 140 -8.42 -6.97 4.25
N PHE A 141 -7.50 -7.31 3.34
CA PHE A 141 -7.31 -8.69 2.89
C PHE A 141 -6.79 -9.62 3.98
N LYS A 142 -6.05 -9.10 4.95
CA LYS A 142 -5.60 -9.86 6.13
C LYS A 142 -6.54 -9.68 7.32
N ASN A 143 -7.50 -10.59 7.47
CA ASN A 143 -8.08 -11.12 8.73
C ASN A 143 -8.22 -10.16 9.94
N LYS A 144 -8.51 -8.88 9.72
CA LYS A 144 -8.90 -7.94 10.77
C LYS A 144 -10.10 -7.19 10.29
N LYS A 145 -11.26 -7.54 10.85
CA LYS A 145 -12.42 -6.66 10.85
C LYS A 145 -11.93 -5.28 11.29
N ALA A 146 -12.03 -4.28 10.42
CA ALA A 146 -12.00 -2.91 10.89
C ALA A 146 -13.30 -2.74 11.69
N LYS A 147 -13.25 -3.01 12.99
CA LYS A 147 -14.31 -2.57 13.89
C LYS A 147 -13.92 -1.16 14.32
N LEU A 148 -14.65 -0.15 13.85
CA LEU A 148 -14.73 1.11 14.58
C LEU A 148 -15.19 0.75 16.00
N LYS A 149 -14.31 0.87 16.99
CA LYS A 149 -14.78 1.20 18.33
C LYS A 149 -15.48 2.54 18.16
N SER A 150 -16.72 2.63 18.64
CA SER A 150 -17.53 3.84 18.59
C SER A 150 -16.69 5.05 19.01
N VAL A 151 -16.42 5.95 18.06
CA VAL A 151 -15.81 7.27 18.32
C VAL A 151 -16.90 8.25 18.80
N LEU A 152 -18.06 7.75 19.21
CA LEU A 152 -19.26 8.52 19.55
C LEU A 152 -19.70 8.32 21.02
N GLU A 153 -18.76 8.00 21.93
CA GLU A 153 -18.98 8.16 23.37
C GLU A 153 -18.06 9.26 23.93
#